data_AF-F4PQI3-F1
#
_entry.id   AF-F4PQI3-F1
#
_cell.length_a   1.000
_cell.length_b   1.000
_cell.length_c   1.000
_cell.angle_alpha   90.00
_cell.angle_beta   90.00
_cell.angle_gamma   90.00
#
_symmetry.space_group_name_H-M   'P 1'
#
loop_
_entity.id
_entity.type
_entity.pdbx_description
1 polymer ?
#
loop_
_entity_poly.entity_id
_entity_poly.type
_entity_poly.pdbx_seq_one_letter_code
_entity_poly.pdbx_strand_id
1 'polypeptide(L)'
;MHGMVPDDIDYINDTPTIQEYKKLKRVMKIMTQFYVGGSATKLEQAEYFEGELQKVQMDEAQITAQLESLKTFALHPKRREYEEELNEELEKLFLLKKKFTTKSDEFRKLHIWSNGIVDVTKWLENGLDDYCVNHLQMELGKTVDAPAKLSKEEFSKYKEGLDEITYNLQESQDFFMASLDGRLRQYHIIEKEMIEAQIKVMSQFPPMIPRTSHIISELEADLEYVTKNMGEDPSAIAKRKKMLEMHSDFFKVLRWYKDKMKVLGDEYGIVDQDKRSEEEKIKNAMSTQVEFMSNLTPENTPELQELKNLHLN
;
A
#
# COMPACT_ATOMS: atom_id res chain seq x y z
N MET A 1 14.12 0.58 15.39
CA MET A 1 13.52 -0.16 16.51
C MET A 1 12.08 -0.42 16.10
N HIS A 2 11.79 -1.58 15.49
CA HIS A 2 10.45 -1.86 14.96
C HIS A 2 9.46 -2.05 16.11
N GLY A 3 8.28 -1.45 15.97
CA GLY A 3 7.24 -1.39 17.00
C GLY A 3 6.96 -2.78 17.58
N MET A 4 7.17 -2.91 18.89
CA MET A 4 6.65 -4.06 19.60
C MET A 4 5.13 -4.08 19.41
N VAL A 5 4.58 -5.25 19.10
CA VAL A 5 3.14 -5.49 19.22
C VAL A 5 2.76 -5.01 20.62
N PRO A 6 1.78 -4.09 20.79
CA PRO A 6 1.42 -3.61 22.11
C PRO A 6 1.16 -4.79 23.04
N ASP A 7 1.88 -4.85 24.17
CA ASP A 7 1.66 -5.87 25.20
C ASP A 7 0.21 -5.82 25.75
N ASP A 8 -0.49 -4.71 25.52
CA ASP A 8 -1.85 -4.41 25.93
C ASP A 8 -2.95 -4.92 24.97
N ILE A 9 -2.62 -5.78 23.98
CA ILE A 9 -3.69 -6.48 23.25
C ILE A 9 -4.29 -7.53 24.19
N ASP A 10 -5.39 -7.15 24.87
CA ASP A 10 -6.24 -8.01 25.68
C ASP A 10 -6.32 -9.41 25.06
N TYR A 11 -5.86 -10.42 25.80
CA TYR A 11 -6.00 -11.82 25.44
C TYR A 11 -7.45 -12.10 25.02
N ILE A 12 -7.66 -12.81 23.91
CA ILE A 12 -8.94 -13.52 23.76
C ILE A 12 -8.96 -14.47 24.95
N ASN A 13 -9.92 -14.31 25.86
CA ASN A 13 -10.15 -15.32 26.89
C ASN A 13 -10.16 -16.71 26.22
N ASP A 14 -9.58 -17.73 26.85
CA ASP A 14 -9.44 -19.08 26.29
C ASP A 14 -10.76 -19.67 25.72
N THR A 15 -11.90 -19.07 26.06
CA THR A 15 -13.18 -19.24 25.36
C THR A 15 -13.85 -17.87 25.16
N PRO A 16 -14.03 -17.37 23.92
CA PRO A 16 -14.77 -16.14 23.65
C PRO A 16 -16.26 -16.30 23.98
N THR A 17 -16.88 -15.25 24.49
CA THR A 17 -18.34 -15.17 24.64
C THR A 17 -19.03 -15.17 23.27
N ILE A 18 -20.34 -15.49 23.22
CA ILE A 18 -21.14 -15.38 21.97
C ILE A 18 -21.08 -13.95 21.40
N GLN A 19 -21.02 -12.94 22.26
CA GLN A 19 -20.91 -11.54 21.84
C GLN A 19 -19.55 -11.23 21.21
N GLU A 20 -18.46 -11.69 21.82
CA GLU A 20 -17.12 -11.57 21.28
C GLU A 20 -16.97 -12.34 19.96
N TYR A 21 -17.48 -13.57 19.87
CA TYR A 21 -17.53 -14.33 18.62
C TYR A 21 -18.23 -13.53 17.51
N LYS A 22 -19.42 -12.97 17.77
CA LYS A 22 -20.14 -12.13 16.80
C LYS A 22 -19.38 -10.86 16.43
N LYS A 23 -18.62 -10.27 17.37
CA LYS A 23 -17.75 -9.12 17.11
C LYS A 23 -16.60 -9.52 16.17
N LEU A 24 -15.84 -10.56 16.53
CA LEU A 24 -14.71 -11.06 15.74
C LEU A 24 -15.16 -11.46 14.33
N LYS A 25 -16.26 -12.22 14.18
CA LYS A 25 -16.78 -12.60 12.86
C LYS A 25 -17.09 -11.38 11.98
N ARG A 26 -17.67 -10.31 12.55
CA ARG A 26 -17.91 -9.06 11.81
C ARG A 26 -16.60 -8.38 11.40
N VAL A 27 -15.64 -8.28 12.32
CA VAL A 27 -14.32 -7.68 12.05
C VAL A 27 -13.61 -8.45 10.93
N MET A 28 -13.58 -9.78 11.00
CA MET A 28 -12.99 -10.62 9.95
C MET A 28 -13.64 -10.41 8.59
N LYS A 29 -14.97 -10.40 8.53
CA LYS A 29 -15.69 -10.14 7.28
C LYS A 29 -15.34 -8.77 6.69
N ILE A 30 -15.23 -7.73 7.54
CA ILE A 30 -14.81 -6.39 7.11
C ILE A 30 -13.39 -6.42 6.56
N MET A 31 -12.46 -7.09 7.24
CA MET A 31 -11.07 -7.22 6.78
C MET A 31 -10.96 -8.01 5.46
N THR A 32 -11.68 -9.13 5.33
CA THR A 32 -11.76 -9.89 4.06
C THR A 32 -12.25 -8.97 2.94
N GLN A 33 -13.32 -8.21 3.17
CA GLN A 33 -13.85 -7.26 2.18
C GLN A 33 -12.87 -6.14 1.84
N PHE A 34 -12.12 -5.64 2.83
CA PHE A 34 -11.07 -4.65 2.62
C PHE A 34 -9.99 -5.17 1.66
N TYR A 35 -9.46 -6.38 1.90
CA TYR A 35 -8.45 -6.98 1.01
C TYR A 35 -9.02 -7.35 -0.37
N VAL A 36 -10.28 -7.80 -0.44
CA VAL A 36 -10.98 -8.05 -1.72
C VAL A 36 -11.09 -6.77 -2.54
N GLY A 37 -11.55 -5.67 -1.92
CA GLY A 37 -11.65 -4.38 -2.57
C GLY A 37 -10.29 -3.86 -3.02
N GLY A 38 -9.28 -3.94 -2.15
CA GLY A 38 -7.91 -3.54 -2.48
C GLY A 38 -7.26 -4.40 -3.58
N SER A 39 -7.68 -5.65 -3.76
CA SER A 39 -7.27 -6.51 -4.88
C SER A 39 -7.97 -6.11 -6.18
N ALA A 40 -9.27 -5.79 -6.12
CA ALA A 40 -10.03 -5.31 -7.27
C ALA A 40 -9.48 -3.99 -7.82
N THR A 41 -9.16 -3.03 -6.95
CA THR A 41 -8.55 -1.75 -7.37
C THR A 41 -7.21 -1.95 -8.09
N LYS A 42 -6.39 -2.92 -7.69
CA LYS A 42 -5.13 -3.23 -8.39
C LYS A 42 -5.38 -3.77 -9.80
N LEU A 43 -6.44 -4.57 -9.98
CA LEU A 43 -6.83 -5.04 -11.31
C LEU A 43 -7.32 -3.87 -12.18
N GLU A 44 -8.18 -3.01 -11.64
CA GLU A 44 -8.65 -1.80 -12.34
C GLU A 44 -7.47 -0.91 -12.77
N GLN A 45 -6.45 -0.76 -11.92
CA GLN A 45 -5.24 -0.03 -12.25
C GLN A 45 -4.44 -0.70 -13.36
N ALA A 46 -4.28 -2.03 -13.33
CA ALA A 46 -3.62 -2.77 -14.39
C ALA A 46 -4.35 -2.57 -15.74
N GLU A 47 -5.67 -2.74 -15.75
CA GLU A 47 -6.52 -2.58 -16.94
C GLU A 47 -6.50 -1.14 -17.47
N TYR A 48 -6.45 -0.14 -16.59
CA TYR A 48 -6.24 1.25 -16.98
C TYR A 48 -4.94 1.44 -17.77
N PHE A 49 -3.81 0.94 -17.24
CA PHE A 49 -2.52 1.05 -17.94
C PHE A 49 -2.45 0.21 -19.22
N GLU A 50 -3.14 -0.94 -19.28
CA GLU A 50 -3.32 -1.72 -20.51
C GLU A 50 -4.08 -0.89 -21.57
N GLY A 51 -5.13 -0.17 -21.17
CA GLY A 51 -5.87 0.74 -22.06
C GLY A 51 -5.04 1.93 -22.55
N GLU A 52 -4.26 2.56 -21.67
CA GLU A 52 -3.35 3.64 -22.06
C GLU A 52 -2.24 3.15 -23.00
N LEU A 53 -1.72 1.93 -22.78
CA LEU A 53 -0.75 1.30 -23.66
C LEU A 53 -1.32 1.08 -25.08
N GLN A 54 -2.58 0.67 -25.19
CA GLN A 54 -3.24 0.50 -26.50
C GLN A 54 -3.34 1.82 -27.26
N LYS A 55 -3.65 2.94 -26.57
CA LYS A 55 -3.68 4.28 -27.19
C LYS A 55 -2.31 4.67 -27.73
N VAL A 56 -1.26 4.52 -26.92
CA VAL A 56 0.12 4.81 -27.33
C VAL A 56 0.55 3.96 -28.53
N GLN A 57 0.17 2.68 -28.57
CA GLN A 57 0.46 1.80 -29.72
C GLN A 57 -0.27 2.23 -30.99
N MET A 58 -1.50 2.75 -30.86
CA MET A 58 -2.26 3.29 -31.99
C MET A 58 -1.63 4.57 -32.52
N ASP A 59 -1.20 5.48 -31.64
CA ASP A 59 -0.52 6.73 -32.03
C ASP A 59 0.83 6.43 -32.70
N GLU A 60 1.60 5.47 -32.19
CA GLU A 60 2.84 4.98 -32.81
C GLU A 60 2.59 4.46 -34.24
N ALA A 61 1.50 3.71 -34.45
CA ALA A 61 1.12 3.22 -35.77
C ALA A 61 0.71 4.36 -36.72
N GLN A 62 0.00 5.37 -36.22
CA GLN A 62 -0.36 6.55 -37.01
C GLN A 62 0.87 7.35 -37.44
N ILE A 63 1.80 7.63 -36.52
CA ILE A 63 3.03 8.36 -36.84
C ILE A 63 3.89 7.57 -37.82
N THR A 64 4.01 6.25 -37.63
CA THR A 64 4.73 5.39 -38.58
C THR A 64 4.11 5.46 -39.98
N ALA A 65 2.78 5.46 -40.09
CA ALA A 65 2.08 5.62 -41.37
C ALA A 65 2.29 7.02 -41.99
N GLN A 66 2.32 8.07 -41.17
CA GLN A 66 2.61 9.43 -41.62
C GLN A 66 4.05 9.53 -42.16
N LEU A 67 5.03 9.00 -41.43
CA LEU A 67 6.43 8.93 -41.89
C LEU A 67 6.56 8.16 -43.20
N GLU A 68 5.85 7.04 -43.35
CA GLU A 68 5.82 6.28 -44.61
C GLU A 68 5.23 7.12 -45.76
N SER A 69 4.16 7.87 -45.50
CA SER A 69 3.54 8.73 -46.51
C SER A 69 4.50 9.84 -46.98
N LEU A 70 5.33 10.39 -46.08
CA LEU A 70 6.30 11.44 -46.39
C LEU A 70 7.38 10.96 -47.39
N LYS A 71 7.67 9.65 -47.43
CA LYS A 71 8.64 9.07 -48.37
C LYS A 71 8.22 9.22 -49.84
N THR A 72 6.93 9.41 -50.12
CA THR A 72 6.41 9.62 -51.48
C THR A 72 6.75 10.99 -52.06
N PHE A 73 7.10 11.96 -51.20
CA PHE A 73 7.45 13.31 -51.62
C PHE A 73 8.95 13.46 -51.83
N ALA A 74 9.37 14.33 -52.76
CA ALA A 74 10.79 14.64 -52.94
C ALA A 74 11.41 15.23 -51.65
N LEU A 75 12.72 15.05 -51.48
CA LEU A 75 13.49 15.66 -50.39
C LEU A 75 13.36 17.19 -50.46
N HIS A 76 12.62 17.76 -49.49
CA HIS A 76 12.32 19.18 -49.36
C HIS A 76 12.54 19.60 -47.90
N PRO A 77 13.00 20.83 -47.59
CA PRO A 77 13.21 21.28 -46.21
C PRO A 77 11.99 21.06 -45.31
N LYS A 78 10.78 21.36 -45.80
CA LYS A 78 9.53 21.14 -45.04
C LYS A 78 9.23 19.66 -44.74
N ARG A 79 9.65 18.74 -45.61
CA ARG A 79 9.54 17.30 -45.35
C ARG A 79 10.45 16.91 -44.18
N ARG A 80 11.68 17.45 -44.13
CA ARG A 80 12.62 17.20 -43.02
C ARG A 80 12.09 17.71 -41.70
N GLU A 81 11.50 18.91 -41.68
CA GLU A 81 10.85 19.44 -40.47
C GLU A 81 9.75 18.49 -39.96
N TYR A 82 8.86 18.00 -40.83
CA TYR A 82 7.84 17.03 -40.43
C TYR A 82 8.44 15.69 -39.98
N GLU A 83 9.48 15.19 -40.66
CA GLU A 83 10.17 13.96 -40.25
C GLU A 83 10.82 14.13 -38.87
N GLU A 84 11.44 15.28 -38.59
CA GLU A 84 12.04 15.59 -37.28
C GLU A 84 10.96 15.63 -36.18
N GLU A 85 9.88 16.38 -36.37
CA GLU A 85 8.76 16.48 -35.41
C GLU A 85 8.15 15.10 -35.10
N LEU A 86 7.89 14.28 -36.12
CA LEU A 86 7.30 12.96 -35.97
C LEU A 86 8.27 11.96 -35.30
N ASN A 87 9.57 12.07 -35.55
CA ASN A 87 10.56 11.23 -34.87
C ASN A 87 10.72 11.62 -33.39
N GLU A 88 10.69 12.92 -33.05
CA GLU A 88 10.67 13.36 -31.64
C GLU A 88 9.42 12.86 -30.90
N GLU A 89 8.28 12.83 -31.58
CA GLU A 89 7.04 12.28 -31.01
C GLU A 89 7.13 10.76 -30.80
N LEU A 90 7.73 10.01 -31.74
CA LEU A 90 8.00 8.57 -31.57
C LEU A 90 8.90 8.29 -30.36
N GLU A 91 9.93 9.11 -30.12
CA GLU A 91 10.78 8.96 -28.94
C GLU A 91 10.00 9.14 -27.63
N LYS A 92 9.08 10.12 -27.58
CA LYS A 92 8.19 10.34 -26.43
C LYS A 92 7.24 9.16 -26.23
N LEU A 93 6.62 8.66 -27.30
CA LEU A 93 5.74 7.49 -27.25
C LEU A 93 6.49 6.23 -26.81
N PHE A 94 7.74 6.05 -27.20
CA PHE A 94 8.57 4.92 -26.73
C PHE A 94 8.74 4.92 -25.22
N LEU A 95 9.01 6.09 -24.62
CA LEU A 95 9.12 6.22 -23.15
C LEU A 95 7.79 5.95 -22.45
N LEU A 96 6.67 6.45 -22.99
CA LEU A 96 5.33 6.20 -22.46
C LEU A 96 4.94 4.73 -22.55
N LYS A 97 5.22 4.08 -23.69
CA LYS A 97 5.00 2.65 -23.92
C LYS A 97 5.74 1.82 -22.87
N LYS A 98 7.02 2.10 -22.64
CA LYS A 98 7.81 1.44 -21.59
C LYS A 98 7.19 1.66 -20.21
N LYS A 99 6.84 2.90 -19.86
CA LYS A 99 6.21 3.24 -18.57
C LYS A 99 4.92 2.47 -18.34
N PHE A 100 4.00 2.47 -19.32
CA PHE A 100 2.69 1.82 -19.17
C PHE A 100 2.78 0.31 -19.17
N THR A 101 3.65 -0.30 -19.99
CA THR A 101 3.92 -1.74 -19.91
C THR A 101 4.42 -2.14 -18.52
N THR A 102 5.43 -1.44 -17.99
CA THR A 102 5.96 -1.74 -16.66
C THR A 102 4.90 -1.58 -15.57
N LYS A 103 4.11 -0.50 -15.62
CA LYS A 103 3.05 -0.26 -14.62
C LYS A 103 1.93 -1.29 -14.68
N SER A 104 1.47 -1.66 -15.88
CA SER A 104 0.48 -2.74 -16.06
C SER A 104 0.98 -4.05 -15.44
N ASP A 105 2.21 -4.47 -15.77
CA ASP A 105 2.80 -5.71 -15.23
C ASP A 105 2.94 -5.69 -13.71
N GLU A 106 3.39 -4.55 -13.15
CA GLU A 106 3.48 -4.34 -11.70
C GLU A 106 2.13 -4.54 -11.02
N PHE A 107 1.09 -3.84 -11.49
CA PHE A 107 -0.25 -3.94 -10.90
C PHE A 107 -0.88 -5.34 -11.09
N ARG A 108 -0.61 -6.01 -12.21
CA ARG A 108 -1.06 -7.39 -12.44
C ARG A 108 -0.44 -8.36 -11.44
N LYS A 109 0.88 -8.26 -11.21
CA LYS A 109 1.58 -9.07 -10.21
C LYS A 109 1.07 -8.78 -8.81
N LEU A 110 0.86 -7.50 -8.48
CA LEU A 110 0.29 -7.09 -7.20
C LEU A 110 -1.12 -7.64 -7.00
N HIS A 111 -1.96 -7.67 -8.04
CA HIS A 111 -3.31 -8.26 -7.97
C HIS A 111 -3.27 -9.77 -7.68
N ILE A 112 -2.39 -10.51 -8.37
CA ILE A 112 -2.19 -11.95 -8.14
C ILE A 112 -1.73 -12.19 -6.70
N TRP A 113 -0.73 -11.44 -6.26
CA TRP A 113 -0.21 -11.53 -4.89
C TRP A 113 -1.31 -11.19 -3.86
N SER A 114 -2.07 -10.11 -4.07
CA SER A 114 -3.13 -9.70 -3.13
C SER A 114 -4.29 -10.69 -3.08
N ASN A 115 -4.58 -11.42 -4.16
CA ASN A 115 -5.56 -12.51 -4.12
C ASN A 115 -5.07 -13.66 -3.22
N GLY A 116 -3.77 -13.93 -3.18
CA GLY A 116 -3.20 -14.87 -2.20
C GLY A 116 -3.49 -14.47 -0.76
N ILE A 117 -3.38 -13.17 -0.44
CA ILE A 117 -3.75 -12.63 0.88
C ILE A 117 -5.26 -12.75 1.13
N VAL A 118 -6.09 -12.49 0.13
CA VAL A 118 -7.55 -12.68 0.21
C VAL A 118 -7.89 -14.12 0.58
N ASP A 119 -7.24 -15.11 -0.04
CA ASP A 119 -7.46 -16.52 0.28
C ASP A 119 -7.15 -16.83 1.74
N VAL A 120 -6.03 -16.29 2.27
CA VAL A 120 -5.67 -16.43 3.69
C VAL A 120 -6.72 -15.80 4.59
N THR A 121 -7.21 -14.59 4.29
CA THR A 121 -8.26 -13.94 5.10
C THR A 121 -9.59 -14.70 5.09
N LYS A 122 -9.97 -15.30 3.96
CA LYS A 122 -11.16 -16.17 3.87
C LYS A 122 -10.98 -17.46 4.66
N TRP A 123 -9.79 -18.05 4.61
CA TRP A 123 -9.45 -19.22 5.40
C TRP A 123 -9.52 -18.93 6.90
N LEU A 124 -8.97 -17.79 7.33
CA LEU A 124 -9.11 -17.27 8.68
C LEU A 124 -10.59 -17.13 9.05
N GLU A 125 -11.42 -16.54 8.18
CA GLU A 125 -12.84 -16.35 8.49
C GLU A 125 -13.59 -17.68 8.69
N ASN A 126 -13.22 -18.71 7.94
CA ASN A 126 -13.84 -20.04 8.02
C ASN A 126 -13.38 -20.83 9.26
N GLY A 127 -12.09 -20.79 9.61
CA GLY A 127 -11.60 -21.58 10.75
C GLY A 127 -12.04 -21.03 12.11
N LEU A 128 -12.41 -19.74 12.23
CA LEU A 128 -13.00 -19.20 13.48
C LEU A 128 -14.33 -19.91 13.79
N ASP A 129 -15.13 -20.19 12.76
CA ASP A 129 -16.40 -20.90 12.92
C ASP A 129 -16.20 -22.35 13.37
N ASP A 130 -15.24 -23.04 12.76
CA ASP A 130 -14.88 -24.42 13.13
C ASP A 130 -14.37 -24.50 14.56
N TYR A 131 -13.48 -23.59 14.96
CA TYR A 131 -12.93 -23.60 16.30
C TYR A 131 -14.01 -23.37 17.37
N CYS A 132 -14.88 -22.37 17.17
CA CYS A 132 -15.94 -22.10 18.14
C CYS A 132 -16.96 -23.25 18.24
N VAL A 133 -17.35 -23.87 17.12
CA VAL A 133 -18.37 -24.93 17.11
C VAL A 133 -17.80 -26.29 17.49
N ASN A 134 -16.71 -26.72 16.85
CA ASN A 134 -16.21 -28.09 16.94
C ASN A 134 -15.16 -28.29 18.05
N HIS A 135 -14.40 -27.25 18.41
CA HIS A 135 -13.36 -27.37 19.45
C HIS A 135 -13.82 -26.82 20.81
N LEU A 136 -14.45 -25.64 20.82
CA LEU A 136 -14.96 -25.03 22.04
C LEU A 136 -16.40 -25.45 22.38
N GLN A 137 -17.05 -26.21 21.50
CA GLN A 137 -18.42 -26.71 21.67
C GLN A 137 -19.44 -25.59 21.97
N MET A 138 -19.24 -24.40 21.41
CA MET A 138 -20.15 -23.27 21.59
C MET A 138 -21.47 -23.54 20.83
N GLU A 139 -22.60 -23.32 21.52
CA GLU A 139 -23.93 -23.40 20.91
C GLU A 139 -24.21 -22.19 20.01
N LEU A 140 -23.72 -22.22 18.77
CA LEU A 140 -23.93 -21.17 17.78
C LEU A 140 -25.16 -21.40 16.88
N GLY A 141 -25.87 -22.52 17.06
CA GLY A 141 -27.05 -22.87 16.27
C GLY A 141 -26.75 -23.20 14.80
N LYS A 142 -25.51 -23.58 14.48
CA LYS A 142 -25.07 -24.00 13.15
C LYS A 142 -24.11 -25.18 13.25
N THR A 143 -24.17 -26.06 12.28
CA THR A 143 -23.15 -27.11 12.07
C THR A 143 -22.07 -26.53 11.16
N VAL A 144 -20.80 -26.75 11.51
CA VAL A 144 -19.66 -26.30 10.71
C VAL A 144 -18.84 -27.52 10.35
N ASP A 145 -18.61 -27.73 9.05
CA ASP A 145 -17.69 -28.77 8.59
C ASP A 145 -16.26 -28.33 8.88
N ALA A 146 -15.47 -29.24 9.45
CA ALA A 146 -14.07 -28.95 9.72
C ALA A 146 -13.33 -28.63 8.41
N PRO A 147 -12.55 -27.54 8.35
CA PRO A 147 -11.79 -27.21 7.16
C PRO A 147 -10.79 -28.34 6.85
N ALA A 148 -10.57 -28.61 5.57
CA ALA A 148 -9.58 -29.58 5.14
C ALA A 148 -8.20 -29.25 5.73
N LYS A 149 -7.47 -30.27 6.17
CA LYS A 149 -6.12 -30.09 6.70
C LYS A 149 -5.23 -29.52 5.58
N LEU A 150 -4.53 -28.42 5.86
CA LEU A 150 -3.64 -27.78 4.89
C LEU A 150 -2.53 -28.75 4.48
N SER A 151 -2.25 -28.87 3.19
CA SER A 151 -1.01 -29.50 2.69
C SER A 151 0.24 -28.73 3.15
N LYS A 152 1.42 -29.31 2.95
CA LYS A 152 2.69 -28.68 3.34
C LYS A 152 2.96 -27.39 2.55
N GLU A 153 2.59 -27.40 1.27
CA GLU A 153 2.69 -26.26 0.37
C GLU A 153 1.71 -25.15 0.78
N GLU A 154 0.46 -25.49 1.07
CA GLU A 154 -0.55 -24.52 1.54
C GLU A 154 -0.19 -23.96 2.92
N PHE A 155 0.37 -24.78 3.80
CA PHE A 155 0.86 -24.35 5.10
C PHE A 155 1.88 -23.21 4.96
N SER A 156 2.88 -23.40 4.10
CA SER A 156 3.95 -22.41 3.88
C SER A 156 3.37 -21.11 3.32
N LYS A 157 2.53 -21.22 2.29
CA LYS A 157 1.85 -20.07 1.67
C LYS A 157 0.98 -19.29 2.67
N TYR A 158 0.22 -20.00 3.49
CA TYR A 158 -0.72 -19.37 4.42
C TYR A 158 0.03 -18.74 5.58
N LYS A 159 1.11 -19.35 6.04
CA LYS A 159 1.99 -18.78 7.05
C LYS A 159 2.59 -17.46 6.59
N GLU A 160 3.21 -17.45 5.41
CA GLU A 160 3.76 -16.22 4.81
C GLU A 160 2.66 -15.15 4.67
N GLY A 161 1.48 -15.52 4.19
CA GLY A 161 0.34 -14.61 4.11
C GLY A 161 -0.11 -14.06 5.48
N LEU A 162 -0.07 -14.84 6.55
CA LEU A 162 -0.39 -14.37 7.90
C LEU A 162 0.64 -13.37 8.42
N ASP A 163 1.92 -13.62 8.16
CA ASP A 163 2.98 -12.68 8.51
C ASP A 163 2.84 -11.37 7.75
N GLU A 164 2.48 -11.45 6.46
CA GLU A 164 2.22 -10.25 5.66
C GLU A 164 0.98 -9.48 6.09
N ILE A 165 -0.12 -10.16 6.40
CA ILE A 165 -1.30 -9.50 6.95
C ILE A 165 -0.95 -8.81 8.29
N THR A 166 -0.18 -9.49 9.15
CA THR A 166 0.27 -8.94 10.43
C THR A 166 1.11 -7.68 10.22
N TYR A 167 2.08 -7.73 9.31
CA TYR A 167 2.95 -6.61 8.98
C TYR A 167 2.18 -5.41 8.42
N ASN A 168 1.34 -5.65 7.40
CA ASN A 168 0.55 -4.58 6.77
C ASN A 168 -0.39 -3.89 7.78
N LEU A 169 -0.93 -4.65 8.73
CA LEU A 169 -1.78 -4.09 9.77
C LEU A 169 -0.99 -3.28 10.81
N GLN A 170 0.27 -3.64 11.08
CA GLN A 170 1.15 -2.88 11.97
C GLN A 170 1.46 -1.52 11.34
N GLU A 171 1.89 -1.51 10.07
CA GLU A 171 2.11 -0.26 9.33
C GLU A 171 0.84 0.60 9.25
N SER A 172 -0.31 -0.04 9.01
CA SER A 172 -1.59 0.68 8.96
C SER A 172 -1.99 1.23 10.34
N GLN A 173 -1.70 0.52 11.44
CA GLN A 173 -1.90 1.03 12.79
C GLN A 173 -1.03 2.26 13.05
N ASP A 174 0.25 2.20 12.71
CA ASP A 174 1.17 3.34 12.87
C ASP A 174 0.67 4.56 12.09
N PHE A 175 0.23 4.35 10.84
CA PHE A 175 -0.39 5.40 10.03
C PHE A 175 -1.62 6.01 10.72
N PHE A 176 -2.57 5.18 11.17
CA PHE A 176 -3.79 5.70 11.78
C PHE A 176 -3.53 6.36 13.14
N MET A 177 -2.58 5.85 13.93
CA MET A 177 -2.16 6.48 15.18
C MET A 177 -1.53 7.84 14.92
N ALA A 178 -0.56 7.92 14.01
CA ALA A 178 0.09 9.15 13.59
C ALA A 178 -0.89 10.17 12.99
N SER A 179 -1.96 9.68 12.35
CA SER A 179 -3.03 10.51 11.83
C SER A 179 -3.95 11.09 12.92
N LEU A 180 -4.11 10.39 14.05
CA LEU A 180 -4.96 10.81 15.16
C LEU A 180 -4.22 11.66 16.20
N ASP A 181 -2.91 11.44 16.38
CA ASP A 181 -2.08 12.19 17.33
C ASP A 181 -1.45 13.46 16.74
N GLY A 182 -1.64 13.70 15.44
CA GLY A 182 -1.23 14.92 14.74
C GLY A 182 0.13 14.84 14.05
N ARG A 183 0.89 13.73 14.17
CA ARG A 183 2.18 13.56 13.48
C ARG A 183 2.06 13.62 11.95
N LEU A 184 1.00 13.05 11.39
CA LEU A 184 0.73 13.15 9.95
C LEU A 184 0.51 14.61 9.51
N ARG A 185 -0.14 15.41 10.36
CA ARG A 185 -0.34 16.84 10.09
C ARG A 185 0.97 17.61 10.17
N GLN A 186 1.84 17.28 11.13
CA GLN A 186 3.19 17.86 11.22
C GLN A 186 4.02 17.55 9.97
N TYR A 187 3.97 16.32 9.46
CA TYR A 187 4.60 15.95 8.19
C TYR A 187 4.15 16.87 7.04
N HIS A 188 2.84 17.04 6.86
CA HIS A 188 2.30 17.88 5.80
C HIS A 188 2.59 19.38 5.99
N ILE A 189 2.76 19.86 7.23
CA ILE A 189 3.20 21.23 7.50
C ILE A 189 4.61 21.44 6.95
N ILE A 190 5.55 20.53 7.28
CA ILE A 190 6.94 20.62 6.80
C ILE A 190 7.00 20.49 5.28
N GLU A 191 6.26 19.53 4.71
CA GLU A 191 6.16 19.32 3.27
C GLU A 191 5.64 20.58 2.55
N LYS A 192 4.59 21.21 3.09
CA LYS A 192 4.07 22.48 2.60
C LYS A 192 5.13 23.58 2.63
N GLU A 193 5.83 23.75 3.75
CA GLU A 193 6.87 24.78 3.91
C GLU A 193 8.02 24.58 2.90
N MET A 194 8.41 23.33 2.64
CA MET A 194 9.41 23.01 1.63
C MET A 194 8.95 23.39 0.22
N ILE A 195 7.70 23.06 -0.15
CA ILE A 195 7.14 23.38 -1.47
C ILE A 195 7.05 24.90 -1.65
N GLU A 196 6.51 25.62 -0.67
CA GLU A 196 6.42 27.10 -0.70
C GLU A 196 7.80 27.75 -0.84
N ALA A 197 8.81 27.23 -0.14
CA ALA A 197 10.19 27.70 -0.28
C ALA A 197 10.75 27.46 -1.69
N GLN A 198 10.49 26.30 -2.29
CA GLN A 198 10.93 26.00 -3.66
C GLN A 198 10.23 26.89 -4.69
N ILE A 199 8.91 27.10 -4.58
CA ILE A 199 8.17 28.03 -5.44
C ILE A 199 8.81 29.43 -5.35
N LYS A 200 9.05 29.93 -4.13
CA LYS A 200 9.68 31.25 -3.92
C LYS A 200 11.05 31.38 -4.57
N VAL A 201 11.86 30.31 -4.58
CA VAL A 201 13.15 30.31 -5.28
C VAL A 201 12.95 30.34 -6.80
N MET A 202 12.05 29.50 -7.32
CA MET A 202 11.77 29.43 -8.76
C MET A 202 11.19 30.74 -9.31
N SER A 203 10.38 31.45 -8.53
CA SER A 203 9.82 32.76 -8.89
C SER A 203 10.86 33.89 -9.02
N GLN A 204 12.11 33.69 -8.56
CA GLN A 204 13.20 34.65 -8.75
C GLN A 204 13.77 34.62 -10.18
N PHE A 205 13.48 33.55 -10.93
CA PHE A 205 13.95 33.39 -12.31
C PHE A 205 12.92 33.91 -13.31
N PRO A 206 13.35 34.35 -14.51
CA PRO A 206 12.43 34.87 -15.51
C PRO A 206 11.37 33.83 -15.93
N PRO A 207 10.07 34.20 -15.96
CA PRO A 207 8.98 33.28 -16.31
C PRO A 207 9.00 32.86 -17.79
N MET A 208 9.78 33.54 -18.63
CA MET A 208 9.99 33.18 -20.04
C MET A 208 10.79 31.88 -20.21
N ILE A 209 11.44 31.37 -19.16
CA ILE A 209 12.13 30.09 -19.21
C ILE A 209 11.08 28.97 -19.09
N PRO A 210 10.87 28.12 -20.12
CA PRO A 210 9.83 27.09 -20.10
C PRO A 210 9.95 26.12 -18.91
N ARG A 211 11.19 25.83 -18.50
CA ARG A 211 11.49 25.01 -17.31
C ARG A 211 10.92 25.63 -16.02
N THR A 212 11.02 26.94 -15.85
CA THR A 212 10.52 27.64 -14.66
C THR A 212 9.00 27.54 -14.56
N SER A 213 8.29 27.76 -15.67
CA SER A 213 6.84 27.62 -15.72
C SER A 213 6.37 26.19 -15.45
N HIS A 214 7.07 25.19 -15.99
CA HIS A 214 6.73 23.79 -15.78
C HIS A 214 6.91 23.36 -14.31
N ILE A 215 8.07 23.67 -13.71
CA ILE A 215 8.36 23.31 -12.32
C ILE A 215 7.40 24.01 -11.35
N ILE A 216 7.11 25.30 -11.56
CA ILE A 216 6.17 26.03 -10.70
C ILE A 216 4.78 25.38 -10.75
N SER A 217 4.31 25.00 -11.95
CA SER A 217 3.01 24.34 -12.10
C SER A 217 2.95 22.99 -11.39
N GLU A 218 4.05 22.22 -11.38
CA GLU A 218 4.11 20.95 -10.63
C GLU A 218 4.08 21.20 -9.12
N LEU A 219 4.90 22.14 -8.63
CA LEU A 219 4.95 22.50 -7.21
C LEU A 219 3.60 23.08 -6.71
N GLU A 220 2.89 23.83 -7.53
CA GLU A 220 1.54 24.33 -7.19
C GLU A 220 0.52 23.20 -7.08
N ALA A 221 0.61 22.18 -7.95
CA ALA A 221 -0.24 21.00 -7.85
C ALA A 221 0.06 20.19 -6.58
N ASP A 222 1.34 20.04 -6.23
CA ASP A 222 1.76 19.39 -4.97
C ASP A 222 1.27 20.19 -3.75
N LEU A 223 1.38 21.52 -3.77
CA LEU A 223 0.89 22.39 -2.70
C LEU A 223 -0.63 22.26 -2.49
N GLU A 224 -1.40 22.16 -3.57
CA GLU A 224 -2.85 21.92 -3.51
C GLU A 224 -3.15 20.57 -2.86
N TYR A 225 -2.44 19.51 -3.28
CA TYR A 225 -2.58 18.17 -2.70
C TYR A 225 -2.30 18.17 -1.19
N VAL A 226 -1.16 18.73 -0.76
CA VAL A 226 -0.77 18.78 0.66
C VAL A 226 -1.77 19.59 1.47
N THR A 227 -2.17 20.77 0.98
CA THR A 227 -3.13 21.64 1.67
C THR A 227 -4.48 20.96 1.86
N LYS A 228 -4.95 20.21 0.86
CA LYS A 228 -6.19 19.43 0.96
C LYS A 228 -6.10 18.33 2.01
N ASN A 229 -4.95 17.65 2.10
CA ASN A 229 -4.73 16.57 3.08
C ASN A 229 -4.54 17.07 4.52
N MET A 230 -4.22 18.36 4.71
CA MET A 230 -4.22 19.00 6.03
C MET A 230 -5.64 19.31 6.57
N GLY A 231 -6.67 19.23 5.72
CA GLY A 231 -8.07 19.43 6.13
C GLY A 231 -8.59 18.26 6.96
N GLU A 232 -8.96 18.52 8.22
CA GLU A 232 -9.53 17.52 9.11
C GLU A 232 -11.07 17.49 9.02
N ASP A 233 -11.63 16.46 8.38
CA ASP A 233 -13.07 16.14 8.46
C ASP A 233 -13.34 15.33 9.74
N PRO A 234 -14.21 15.79 10.65
CA PRO A 234 -14.62 15.03 11.84
C PRO A 234 -15.12 13.61 11.54
N SER A 235 -15.77 13.42 10.38
CA SER A 235 -16.22 12.09 9.94
C SER A 235 -15.04 11.17 9.58
N ALA A 236 -13.97 11.72 9.00
CA ALA A 236 -12.75 10.99 8.72
C ALA A 236 -12.02 10.57 10.00
N ILE A 237 -11.94 11.44 11.00
CA ILE A 237 -11.34 11.12 12.32
C ILE A 237 -12.08 9.97 12.99
N ALA A 238 -13.41 10.01 13.00
CA ALA A 238 -14.23 8.92 13.58
C ALA A 238 -14.00 7.59 12.85
N LYS A 239 -13.88 7.61 11.52
CA LYS A 239 -13.55 6.41 10.72
C LYS A 239 -12.17 5.85 11.08
N ARG A 240 -11.15 6.71 11.22
CA ARG A 240 -9.77 6.30 11.58
C ARG A 240 -9.72 5.63 12.96
N LYS A 241 -10.41 6.19 13.97
CA LYS A 241 -10.54 5.58 15.30
C LYS A 241 -11.16 4.18 15.22
N LYS A 242 -12.25 4.05 14.47
CA LYS A 242 -12.92 2.76 14.26
C LYS A 242 -12.02 1.74 13.54
N MET A 243 -11.22 2.18 12.57
CA MET A 243 -10.24 1.31 11.88
C MET A 243 -9.17 0.77 12.85
N LEU A 244 -8.64 1.61 13.74
CA LEU A 244 -7.67 1.17 14.77
C LEU A 244 -8.26 0.13 15.71
N GLU A 245 -9.49 0.34 16.19
CA GLU A 245 -10.20 -0.63 17.04
C GLU A 245 -10.37 -1.97 16.31
N MET A 246 -10.77 -1.94 15.04
CA MET A 246 -10.91 -3.14 14.22
C MET A 246 -9.57 -3.84 13.97
N HIS A 247 -8.48 -3.10 13.75
CA HIS A 247 -7.14 -3.69 13.61
C HIS A 247 -6.72 -4.39 14.90
N SER A 248 -6.91 -3.75 16.06
CA SER A 248 -6.61 -4.36 17.37
C SER A 248 -7.40 -5.66 17.59
N ASP A 249 -8.70 -5.65 17.32
CA ASP A 249 -9.55 -6.85 17.40
C ASP A 249 -9.08 -7.95 16.42
N PHE A 250 -8.62 -7.57 15.22
CA PHE A 250 -8.16 -8.53 14.22
C PHE A 250 -6.78 -9.12 14.56
N PHE A 251 -5.88 -8.35 15.20
CA PHE A 251 -4.60 -8.87 15.71
C PHE A 251 -4.81 -10.01 16.71
N LYS A 252 -5.86 -9.94 17.53
CA LYS A 252 -6.23 -11.04 18.42
C LYS A 252 -6.49 -12.34 17.66
N VAL A 253 -7.20 -12.24 16.53
CA VAL A 253 -7.47 -13.38 15.65
C VAL A 253 -6.18 -13.88 14.99
N LEU A 254 -5.34 -12.98 14.48
CA LEU A 254 -4.06 -13.35 13.85
C LEU A 254 -3.14 -14.08 14.83
N ARG A 255 -3.04 -13.62 16.08
CA ARG A 255 -2.24 -14.28 17.11
C ARG A 255 -2.73 -15.72 17.35
N TRP A 256 -4.05 -15.91 17.53
CA TRP A 256 -4.64 -17.25 17.69
C TRP A 256 -4.31 -18.18 16.52
N TYR A 257 -4.36 -17.67 15.29
CA TYR A 257 -4.02 -18.45 14.11
C TYR A 257 -2.53 -18.74 13.95
N LYS A 258 -1.65 -17.81 14.35
CA LYS A 258 -0.21 -18.06 14.41
C LYS A 258 0.12 -19.20 15.37
N ASP A 259 -0.55 -19.27 16.52
CA ASP A 259 -0.39 -20.37 17.47
C ASP A 259 -0.86 -21.70 16.87
N LYS A 260 -1.99 -21.72 16.14
CA LYS A 260 -2.46 -22.91 15.41
C LYS A 260 -1.50 -23.35 14.29
N MET A 261 -0.95 -22.40 13.55
CA MET A 261 0.05 -22.69 12.50
C MET A 261 1.36 -23.20 13.11
N LYS A 262 1.74 -22.73 14.30
CA LYS A 262 2.91 -23.28 15.01
C LYS A 262 2.72 -24.76 15.34
N VAL A 263 1.57 -25.13 15.91
CA VAL A 263 1.24 -26.54 16.22
C VAL A 263 1.25 -27.40 14.95
N LEU A 264 0.68 -26.91 13.84
CA LEU A 264 0.67 -27.63 12.57
C LEU A 264 2.06 -27.72 11.91
N GLY A 265 2.89 -26.69 12.07
CA GLY A 265 4.29 -26.66 11.61
C GLY A 265 5.16 -27.67 12.35
N ASP A 266 4.95 -27.81 13.66
CA ASP A 266 5.61 -28.82 14.50
C ASP A 266 5.24 -30.24 14.03
N GLU A 267 3.97 -30.49 13.68
CA GLU A 267 3.52 -31.76 13.09
C GLU A 267 4.18 -32.06 11.73
N TYR A 268 4.50 -31.03 10.95
CA TYR A 268 5.18 -31.16 9.66
C TYR A 268 6.72 -31.16 9.75
N GLY A 269 7.27 -31.05 10.97
CA GLY A 269 8.72 -30.97 11.19
C GLY A 269 9.37 -29.74 10.56
N ILE A 270 8.61 -28.65 10.37
CA ILE A 270 9.10 -27.40 9.80
C ILE A 270 9.61 -26.52 10.93
N VAL A 271 10.93 -26.36 11.03
CA VAL A 271 11.55 -25.41 11.95
C VAL A 271 11.43 -24.01 11.38
N ASP A 272 10.90 -23.09 12.19
CA ASP A 272 10.73 -21.70 11.80
C ASP A 272 12.08 -21.06 11.44
N GLN A 273 12.27 -20.73 10.17
CA GLN A 273 13.39 -19.91 9.73
C GLN A 273 12.80 -18.56 9.36
N ASP A 274 13.07 -17.55 10.19
CA ASP A 274 12.71 -16.16 9.88
C ASP A 274 13.54 -15.73 8.65
N LYS A 275 12.95 -15.84 7.45
CA LYS A 275 13.61 -15.59 6.16
C LYS A 275 13.42 -14.15 5.67
N ARG A 276 13.27 -13.20 6.58
CA ARG A 276 13.20 -11.77 6.23
C ARG A 276 14.59 -11.24 5.91
N SER A 277 14.96 -11.21 4.62
CA SER A 277 16.20 -10.53 4.19
C SER A 277 16.17 -9.91 2.78
N GLU A 278 15.23 -10.30 1.92
CA GLU A 278 15.10 -9.74 0.55
C GLU A 278 13.80 -8.92 0.38
N GLU A 279 12.69 -9.32 1.00
CA GLU A 279 11.41 -8.58 0.91
C GLU A 279 11.39 -7.28 1.73
N GLU A 280 12.17 -7.19 2.81
CA GLU A 280 12.37 -5.94 3.57
C GLU A 280 13.00 -4.83 2.71
N LYS A 281 13.80 -5.18 1.70
CA LYS A 281 14.38 -4.21 0.76
C LYS A 281 13.34 -3.60 -0.19
N ILE A 282 12.27 -4.35 -0.48
CA ILE A 282 11.13 -3.85 -1.29
C ILE A 282 10.17 -3.04 -0.39
N LYS A 283 10.01 -3.42 0.88
CA LYS A 283 9.18 -2.71 1.88
C LYS A 283 9.73 -1.33 2.26
N ASN A 284 11.04 -1.16 2.40
CA ASN A 284 11.66 0.16 2.63
C ASN A 284 11.45 1.16 1.48
N ALA A 285 11.00 0.71 0.30
CA ALA A 285 10.66 1.61 -0.80
C ALA A 285 9.21 2.13 -0.73
N MET A 286 8.36 1.64 0.18
CA MET A 286 6.91 1.85 0.10
C MET A 286 6.32 3.02 0.89
N SER A 287 7.02 3.72 1.79
CA SER A 287 6.60 5.06 2.19
C SER A 287 7.62 5.77 3.09
N THR A 288 8.31 6.78 2.56
CA THR A 288 9.08 7.76 3.35
C THR A 288 8.21 8.40 4.46
N GLN A 289 6.89 8.45 4.25
CA GLN A 289 5.93 8.96 5.22
C GLN A 289 5.76 8.02 6.41
N VAL A 290 5.72 6.69 6.21
CA VAL A 290 5.66 5.67 7.28
C VAL A 290 6.96 5.65 8.08
N GLU A 291 8.10 5.79 7.41
CA GLU A 291 9.39 5.94 8.07
C GLU A 291 9.47 7.22 8.92
N PHE A 292 8.95 8.35 8.41
CA PHE A 292 8.85 9.59 9.17
C PHE A 292 7.91 9.45 10.39
N MET A 293 6.73 8.83 10.20
CA MET A 293 5.73 8.66 11.26
C MET A 293 6.21 7.72 12.37
N SER A 294 6.97 6.68 12.05
CA SER A 294 7.55 5.76 13.05
C SER A 294 8.70 6.37 13.84
N ASN A 295 9.45 7.32 13.25
CA ASN A 295 10.60 7.96 13.89
C ASN A 295 10.27 9.24 14.67
N LEU A 296 9.20 9.97 14.31
CA LEU A 296 8.69 11.06 15.15
C LEU A 296 7.96 10.48 16.36
N THR A 297 8.66 10.45 17.48
CA THR A 297 8.07 10.36 18.82
C THR A 297 8.37 11.66 19.56
N PRO A 298 7.61 12.04 20.60
CA PRO A 298 7.92 13.22 21.43
C PRO A 298 9.36 13.23 21.98
N GLU A 299 9.99 12.05 22.04
CA GLU A 299 11.34 11.82 22.56
C GLU A 299 12.45 11.83 21.48
N ASN A 300 12.08 11.76 20.19
CA ASN A 300 12.97 11.67 19.02
C ASN A 300 12.59 12.66 17.90
N THR A 301 12.31 13.92 18.23
CA THR A 301 12.20 14.92 17.17
C THR A 301 13.60 15.26 16.61
N PRO A 302 13.73 15.56 15.30
CA PRO A 302 15.00 15.99 14.70
C PRO A 302 15.62 17.17 15.44
N GLU A 303 14.80 18.09 15.96
CA GLU A 303 15.24 19.24 16.76
C GLU A 303 15.85 18.81 18.10
N LEU A 304 15.32 17.76 18.74
CA LEU A 304 15.87 17.17 19.98
C LEU A 304 17.17 16.39 19.72
N GLN A 305 17.31 15.76 18.55
CA GLN A 305 18.56 15.11 18.14
C GLN A 305 19.65 16.14 17.79
N GLU A 306 19.31 17.24 17.13
CA GLU A 306 20.24 18.36 16.94
C GLU A 306 20.63 19.00 18.29
N LEU A 307 19.69 19.20 19.21
CA LEU A 307 19.98 19.70 20.57
C LEU A 307 20.87 18.74 21.37
N LYS A 308 20.65 17.42 21.28
CA LYS A 308 21.52 16.39 21.91
C LYS A 308 22.92 16.37 21.28
N ASN A 309 23.02 16.57 19.96
CA ASN A 309 24.30 16.64 19.24
C ASN A 309 25.05 17.95 19.50
N LEU A 310 24.36 19.00 19.97
CA LEU A 310 24.95 20.29 20.31
C LEU A 310 25.45 20.40 21.78
N HIS A 311 25.37 19.34 22.59
CA HIS A 311 25.86 19.32 23.98
C HIS A 311 25.42 20.52 24.85
N LEU A 312 24.19 20.99 24.69
CA LEU A 312 23.60 21.98 25.59
C LEU A 312 22.64 21.23 26.54
N ASN A 313 23.12 21.02 27.77
CA ASN A 313 22.31 20.56 28.91
C ASN A 313 21.23 21.59 29.25
#